data_AF-E2BT82-F1
#
_entry.id   AF-E2BT82-F1
#
_cell.length_a   1.000
_cell.length_b   1.000
_cell.length_c   1.000
_cell.angle_alpha   90.00
_cell.angle_beta   90.00
_cell.angle_gamma   90.00
#
_symmetry.space_group_name_H-M   'P 1'
#
loop_
_entity.id
_entity.type
_entity.pdbx_description
1 polymer ?
#
loop_
_entity_poly.entity_id
_entity_poly.type
_entity_poly.pdbx_seq_one_letter_code
_entity_poly.pdbx_strand_id
1 'polypeptide(L)'
;MQRINHGQSLSSFQNTKMTSLTKPCKCTKSFTARKQSPQDDCECKCQENDVECKQISRGKKSLDREDRECIRNNECTVPYCEFGMYIPSNGKCPTRRSMVNAAANHIMYQKRQVRRRSERRTKESRG
;
A
#
# COMPACT_ATOMS: atom_id res chain seq x y z
N MET A 1 38.51 -22.98 -55.24
CA MET A 1 38.64 -24.08 -54.27
C MET A 1 38.80 -23.43 -52.89
N GLN A 2 37.98 -23.61 -51.86
CA GLN A 2 36.84 -24.47 -51.57
C GLN A 2 35.84 -23.67 -50.69
N ARG A 3 34.55 -23.94 -50.88
CA ARG A 3 33.46 -23.51 -50.00
C ARG A 3 33.40 -24.44 -48.80
N ILE A 4 33.12 -23.92 -47.60
CA ILE A 4 32.73 -24.74 -46.44
C ILE A 4 31.35 -24.27 -45.97
N ASN A 5 30.41 -25.20 -45.99
CA ASN A 5 29.03 -25.11 -45.53
C ASN A 5 28.89 -26.14 -44.41
N HIS A 6 28.46 -25.74 -43.22
CA HIS A 6 27.79 -26.54 -42.17
C HIS A 6 27.25 -25.49 -41.18
N GLY A 7 25.95 -25.31 -40.97
CA GLY A 7 24.93 -26.32 -40.77
C GLY A 7 24.69 -26.47 -39.27
N GLN A 8 23.67 -25.78 -38.77
CA GLN A 8 22.84 -26.04 -37.57
C GLN A 8 23.52 -26.51 -36.26
N SER A 9 23.21 -25.86 -35.13
CA SER A 9 22.33 -26.45 -34.10
C SER A 9 22.32 -25.62 -32.82
N LEU A 10 21.14 -25.61 -32.19
CA LEU A 10 20.83 -25.07 -30.88
C LEU A 10 21.78 -25.57 -29.79
N SER A 11 22.22 -24.69 -28.91
CA SER A 11 22.48 -25.08 -27.52
C SER A 11 22.36 -23.89 -26.57
N SER A 12 21.14 -23.73 -26.08
CA SER A 12 20.91 -23.52 -24.64
C SER A 12 21.59 -22.30 -24.02
N PHE A 13 21.09 -21.10 -24.33
CA PHE A 13 21.05 -20.09 -23.27
C PHE A 13 20.11 -20.65 -22.23
N GLN A 14 20.74 -21.22 -21.20
CA GLN A 14 20.09 -21.84 -20.08
C GLN A 14 19.03 -20.87 -19.59
N ASN A 15 17.79 -21.28 -19.80
CA ASN A 15 16.60 -20.76 -19.17
C ASN A 15 16.88 -20.94 -17.68
N THR A 16 17.60 -20.00 -17.06
CA THR A 16 17.58 -19.82 -15.62
C THR A 16 16.16 -19.38 -15.37
N LYS A 17 15.30 -20.39 -15.22
CA LYS A 17 14.13 -20.37 -14.38
C LYS A 17 14.69 -19.97 -13.03
N MET A 18 14.96 -18.66 -12.85
CA MET A 18 14.86 -18.01 -11.57
C MET A 18 13.44 -18.32 -11.17
N THR A 19 13.27 -19.46 -10.50
CA THR A 19 12.19 -19.66 -9.57
C THR A 19 12.36 -18.53 -8.59
N SER A 20 11.81 -17.37 -8.94
CA SER A 20 11.70 -16.27 -8.03
C SER A 20 10.94 -16.87 -6.87
N LEU A 21 11.63 -17.02 -5.75
CA LEU A 21 11.06 -17.37 -4.46
C LEU A 21 10.17 -16.20 -3.95
N THR A 22 9.58 -15.44 -4.88
CA THR A 22 8.56 -14.44 -4.63
C THR A 22 7.29 -15.22 -4.33
N LYS A 23 6.96 -15.30 -3.04
CA LYS A 23 5.66 -15.77 -2.58
C LYS A 23 4.58 -15.17 -3.49
N PRO A 24 3.59 -15.97 -3.94
CA PRO A 24 2.50 -15.44 -4.74
C PRO A 24 1.83 -14.30 -3.97
N CYS A 25 1.51 -13.22 -4.67
CA CYS A 25 0.74 -12.11 -4.12
C CYS A 25 -0.52 -12.63 -3.42
N LYS A 26 -0.56 -12.56 -2.09
CA LYS A 26 -1.76 -12.88 -1.33
C LYS A 26 -2.46 -11.57 -0.98
N CYS A 27 -3.51 -11.26 -1.72
CA CYS A 27 -4.42 -10.16 -1.38
C CYS A 27 -5.53 -10.68 -0.46
N THR A 28 -6.11 -9.78 0.32
CA THR A 28 -7.34 -10.03 1.07
C THR A 28 -8.48 -10.41 0.12
N LYS A 29 -9.47 -11.18 0.58
CA LYS A 29 -10.51 -11.78 -0.27
C LYS A 29 -11.22 -10.80 -1.19
N SER A 30 -11.46 -9.57 -0.73
CA SER A 30 -12.15 -8.54 -1.51
C SER A 30 -11.26 -7.84 -2.55
N PHE A 31 -9.95 -8.13 -2.61
CA PHE A 31 -9.01 -7.42 -3.47
C PHE A 31 -8.35 -8.38 -4.47
N THR A 32 -8.23 -7.92 -5.70
CA THR A 32 -7.58 -8.68 -6.77
C THR A 32 -6.11 -8.28 -6.86
N ALA A 33 -5.22 -9.28 -6.84
CA ALA A 33 -3.81 -9.06 -7.09
C ALA A 33 -3.61 -8.64 -8.55
N ARG A 34 -3.02 -7.46 -8.78
CA ARG A 34 -2.46 -7.09 -10.07
C ARG A 34 -0.96 -6.92 -9.92
N LYS A 35 -0.21 -7.68 -10.72
CA LYS A 35 1.21 -7.42 -10.99
C LYS A 35 1.32 -6.93 -12.43
N GLN A 36 1.92 -5.76 -12.65
CA GLN A 36 2.20 -5.28 -14.00
C GLN A 36 3.49 -5.91 -14.54
N SER A 37 4.48 -6.11 -13.67
CA SER A 37 5.76 -6.78 -13.96
C SER A 37 6.13 -7.78 -12.86
N PRO A 38 6.92 -8.84 -13.13
CA PRO A 38 7.47 -9.73 -12.11
C PRO A 38 8.35 -9.04 -11.05
N GLN A 39 8.86 -7.84 -11.33
CA GLN A 39 9.66 -7.02 -10.41
C GLN A 39 8.82 -5.98 -9.66
N ASP A 40 7.56 -5.76 -10.04
CA ASP A 40 6.71 -4.78 -9.37
C ASP A 40 6.25 -5.29 -8.01
N ASP A 41 6.11 -4.34 -7.08
CA ASP A 41 5.45 -4.57 -5.81
C ASP A 41 4.02 -5.07 -6.03
N CYS A 42 3.58 -5.94 -5.13
CA CYS A 42 2.25 -6.51 -5.18
C CYS A 42 1.18 -5.43 -4.98
N GLU A 43 0.39 -5.13 -6.00
CA GLU A 43 -0.69 -4.15 -5.87
C GLU A 43 -2.05 -4.84 -5.81
N CYS A 44 -2.69 -4.78 -4.64
CA CYS A 44 -4.04 -5.30 -4.44
C CYS A 44 -5.06 -4.22 -4.80
N LYS A 45 -5.76 -4.37 -5.93
CA LYS A 45 -6.79 -3.42 -6.42
C LYS A 45 -8.18 -4.02 -6.36
N CYS A 46 -9.16 -3.15 -6.22
CA CYS A 46 -10.56 -3.53 -6.39
C CYS A 46 -10.87 -3.85 -7.85
N GLN A 47 -11.72 -4.86 -8.06
CA GLN A 47 -12.35 -5.07 -9.36
C GLN A 47 -13.34 -3.93 -9.64
N GLU A 48 -13.52 -3.59 -10.92
CA GLU A 48 -14.25 -2.38 -11.34
C GLU A 48 -15.71 -2.34 -10.83
N ASN A 49 -16.33 -3.51 -10.62
CA ASN A 49 -17.71 -3.65 -10.15
C ASN A 49 -17.84 -4.18 -8.71
N ASP A 50 -16.74 -4.33 -7.98
CA ASP A 50 -16.79 -4.83 -6.60
C ASP A 50 -17.15 -3.69 -5.63
N VAL A 51 -18.43 -3.62 -5.27
CA VAL A 51 -18.97 -2.62 -4.34
C VAL A 51 -18.38 -2.82 -2.94
N GLU A 52 -18.16 -4.06 -2.52
CA GLU A 52 -17.66 -4.38 -1.20
C GLU A 52 -16.22 -3.93 -1.04
N CYS A 53 -15.35 -4.24 -2.01
CA CYS A 53 -13.98 -3.76 -2.04
C CYS A 53 -13.91 -2.23 -2.00
N LYS A 54 -14.75 -1.54 -2.80
CA LYS A 54 -14.82 -0.08 -2.80
C LYS A 54 -15.29 0.49 -1.46
N GLN A 55 -16.16 -0.20 -0.74
CA GLN A 55 -16.57 0.21 0.60
C GLN A 55 -15.44 0.03 1.62
N ILE A 56 -14.68 -1.06 1.52
CA ILE A 56 -13.51 -1.32 2.38
C ILE A 56 -12.40 -0.31 2.11
N SER A 57 -12.02 -0.08 0.84
CA SER A 57 -10.96 0.85 0.44
C SER A 57 -11.24 2.29 0.87
N ARG A 58 -12.52 2.67 0.97
CA ARG A 58 -13.00 3.97 1.44
C ARG A 58 -13.20 4.06 2.95
N GLY A 59 -12.94 2.98 3.68
CA GLY A 59 -13.10 2.92 5.14
C GLY A 59 -14.56 2.85 5.62
N LYS A 60 -15.52 2.61 4.73
CA LYS A 60 -16.95 2.43 5.08
C LYS A 60 -17.19 1.06 5.73
N LYS A 61 -16.47 0.03 5.27
CA LYS A 61 -16.51 -1.32 5.81
C LYS A 61 -15.13 -1.72 6.35
N SER A 62 -15.09 -2.57 7.37
CA SER A 62 -13.86 -3.24 7.83
C SER A 62 -13.53 -4.43 6.94
N LEU A 63 -12.24 -4.77 6.90
CA LEU A 63 -11.83 -6.09 6.43
C LEU A 63 -12.42 -7.17 7.33
N ASP A 64 -12.64 -8.34 6.74
CA ASP A 64 -13.08 -9.52 7.47
C ASP A 64 -12.03 -9.95 8.50
N ARG A 65 -12.44 -10.75 9.49
CA ARG A 65 -11.53 -11.19 10.56
C ARG A 65 -10.32 -11.94 10.01
N GLU A 66 -10.56 -12.85 9.06
CA GLU A 66 -9.52 -13.65 8.41
C GLU A 66 -8.50 -12.78 7.67
N ASP A 67 -8.99 -11.78 6.93
CA ASP A 67 -8.15 -10.84 6.19
C ASP A 67 -7.33 -9.95 7.15
N ARG A 68 -7.93 -9.50 8.25
CA ARG A 68 -7.22 -8.74 9.30
C ARG A 68 -6.12 -9.57 9.94
N GLU A 69 -6.38 -10.84 10.24
CA GLU A 69 -5.37 -11.77 10.77
C GLU A 69 -4.27 -12.02 9.76
N CYS A 70 -4.62 -12.22 8.48
CA CYS A 70 -3.65 -12.43 7.40
C CYS A 70 -2.69 -11.25 7.23
N ILE A 71 -3.21 -10.01 7.28
CA ILE A 71 -2.38 -8.80 7.25
C ILE A 71 -1.52 -8.71 8.52
N ARG A 72 -2.11 -8.97 9.70
CA ARG A 72 -1.38 -8.91 10.98
C ARG A 72 -0.22 -9.91 11.02
N ASN A 73 -0.38 -11.08 10.40
CA ASN A 73 0.64 -12.11 10.30
C ASN A 73 1.64 -11.86 9.16
N ASN A 74 1.51 -10.75 8.43
CA ASN A 74 2.28 -10.44 7.21
C ASN A 74 2.18 -11.54 6.13
N GLU A 75 1.08 -12.28 6.12
CA GLU A 75 0.79 -13.27 5.10
C GLU A 75 0.12 -12.64 3.88
N CYS A 76 -0.70 -11.60 4.11
CA CYS A 76 -1.39 -10.84 3.08
C CYS A 76 -0.80 -9.44 2.92
N THR A 77 -0.86 -8.92 1.69
CA THR A 77 -0.50 -7.53 1.40
C THR A 77 -1.56 -6.58 1.94
N VAL A 78 -1.14 -5.43 2.47
CA VAL A 78 -2.07 -4.39 2.92
C VAL A 78 -2.89 -3.87 1.75
N PRO A 79 -4.20 -3.67 1.91
CA PRO A 79 -5.04 -3.18 0.83
C PRO A 79 -4.72 -1.73 0.51
N TYR A 80 -4.91 -1.36 -0.76
CA TYR A 80 -4.88 0.04 -1.15
C TYR A 80 -6.12 0.77 -0.61
N CYS A 81 -5.89 1.81 0.18
CA CYS A 81 -6.95 2.65 0.74
C CYS A 81 -6.99 4.00 -0.01
N GLU A 82 -8.18 4.51 -0.30
CA GLU A 82 -8.36 5.73 -1.11
C GLU A 82 -7.94 7.01 -0.38
N PHE A 83 -8.05 7.02 0.96
CA PHE A 83 -7.86 8.22 1.78
C PHE A 83 -6.66 8.15 2.75
N GLY A 84 -5.68 7.29 2.48
CA GLY A 84 -4.46 7.16 3.29
C GLY A 84 -3.97 5.73 3.41
N MET A 85 -3.25 5.41 4.48
CA MET A 85 -2.77 4.05 4.76
C MET A 85 -3.80 3.25 5.57
N TYR A 86 -3.86 1.94 5.35
CA TYR A 86 -4.66 1.03 6.17
C TYR A 86 -4.29 1.16 7.66
N ILE A 87 -5.28 1.14 8.55
CA ILE A 87 -5.10 1.30 9.98
C ILE A 87 -5.28 -0.08 10.66
N PRO A 88 -4.19 -0.78 11.02
CA PRO A 88 -4.27 -2.14 11.56
C PRO A 88 -5.02 -2.19 12.89
N SER A 89 -4.92 -1.14 13.71
CA SER A 89 -5.57 -1.08 15.04
C SER A 89 -7.10 -1.22 14.95
N ASN A 90 -7.69 -0.69 13.88
CA ASN A 90 -9.15 -0.66 13.71
C ASN A 90 -9.60 -1.60 12.58
N GLY A 91 -8.65 -2.25 11.91
CA GLY A 91 -8.91 -3.16 10.80
C GLY A 91 -9.55 -2.49 9.57
N LYS A 92 -9.36 -1.17 9.40
CA LYS A 92 -10.10 -0.34 8.45
C LYS A 92 -9.18 0.60 7.68
N CYS A 93 -9.60 0.93 6.46
CA CYS A 93 -9.08 2.10 5.77
C CYS A 93 -9.60 3.40 6.40
N PRO A 94 -8.83 4.50 6.34
CA PRO A 94 -9.30 5.82 6.74
C PRO A 94 -10.45 6.26 5.84
N THR A 95 -11.41 6.97 6.43
CA THR A 95 -12.48 7.64 5.66
C THR A 95 -12.05 9.04 5.27
N ARG A 96 -12.67 9.60 4.23
CA ARG A 96 -12.48 11.01 3.85
C ARG A 96 -12.68 11.96 5.04
N ARG A 97 -13.71 11.71 5.87
CA ARG A 97 -13.97 12.51 7.08
C ARG A 97 -12.83 12.40 8.10
N SER A 98 -12.29 11.20 8.30
CA SER A 98 -11.16 11.00 9.20
C SER A 98 -9.91 11.73 8.71
N MET A 99 -9.61 11.70 7.41
CA MET A 99 -8.50 12.44 6.82
C MET A 99 -8.65 13.96 7.03
N VAL A 100 -9.83 14.52 6.72
CA VAL A 100 -10.10 15.95 6.93
C VAL A 100 -9.99 16.34 8.40
N ASN A 101 -10.52 15.53 9.31
CA ASN A 101 -10.41 15.76 10.75
C ASN A 101 -8.96 15.72 11.23
N ALA A 102 -8.17 14.75 10.75
CA ALA A 102 -6.75 14.64 11.09
C ALA A 102 -5.98 15.90 10.64
N ALA A 103 -6.23 16.37 9.42
CA ALA A 103 -5.65 17.60 8.91
C ALA A 103 -6.05 18.83 9.75
N ALA A 104 -7.34 18.96 10.08
CA ALA A 104 -7.83 20.05 10.92
C ALA A 104 -7.17 20.04 12.31
N ASN A 105 -7.08 18.87 12.95
CA ASN A 105 -6.43 18.70 14.25
C ASN A 105 -4.95 19.09 14.20
N HIS A 106 -4.25 18.71 13.13
CA HIS A 106 -2.84 19.07 12.93
C HIS A 106 -2.66 20.60 12.82
N ILE A 107 -3.51 21.28 12.04
CA ILE A 107 -3.50 22.75 11.92
C ILE A 107 -3.76 23.40 13.28
N MET A 108 -4.74 22.90 14.04
CA MET A 108 -5.01 23.42 15.39
C MET A 108 -3.82 23.23 16.33
N TYR A 109 -3.15 22.09 16.29
CA TYR A 109 -1.95 21.82 17.08
C TYR A 109 -0.82 22.81 16.74
N GLN A 110 -0.54 23.02 15.46
CA GLN A 110 0.47 23.98 15.02
C GLN A 110 0.15 25.41 15.48
N LYS A 111 -1.10 25.86 15.34
CA LYS A 111 -1.53 27.18 15.83
C LYS A 111 -1.32 27.34 17.35
N ARG A 112 -1.63 26.29 18.13
CA ARG A 112 -1.37 26.29 19.59
C ARG A 112 0.11 26.41 19.90
N GLN A 113 0.98 25.72 19.16
CA GLN A 113 2.43 25.81 19.36
C GLN A 113 2.98 27.21 19.04
N VAL A 114 2.51 27.82 17.94
CA VAL A 114 2.89 29.20 17.59
C VAL A 114 2.45 30.17 18.68
N ARG A 115 1.21 30.06 19.17
CA ARG A 115 0.69 30.90 20.26
C ARG A 115 1.52 30.76 21.54
N ARG A 116 1.84 29.52 21.94
CA ARG A 116 2.71 29.28 23.11
C ARG A 116 4.08 29.90 22.93
N ARG A 117 4.65 29.85 21.72
CA ARG A 117 5.94 30.45 21.41
C ARG A 117 5.89 31.98 21.46
N SER A 118 4.83 32.60 20.92
CA SER A 118 4.66 34.06 20.98
C SER A 118 4.46 34.55 22.42
N GLU A 119 3.73 33.80 23.24
CA GLU A 119 3.52 34.09 24.67
C GLU A 119 4.83 34.04 25.48
N ARG A 120 5.73 33.09 25.17
CA ARG A 120 7.06 33.03 25.79
C ARG A 120 7.91 34.25 25.43
N ARG A 121 7.95 34.64 24.16
CA ARG A 121 8.70 35.83 23.70
C ARG A 121 8.20 37.12 24.37
N THR A 122 6.88 37.29 24.48
CA THR A 122 6.30 38.49 25.13
C THR A 122 6.59 38.54 26.63
N LYS A 123 6.76 37.39 27.29
CA LYS A 123 7.22 37.34 28.69
C LYS A 123 8.69 37.72 28.81
N GLU A 124 9.56 37.21 27.93
CA GLU A 124 10.99 37.55 27.91
C GLU A 124 11.25 39.03 27.62
N SER A 125 10.44 39.69 26.79
CA SER A 125 10.62 41.14 26.51
C SER A 125 10.13 42.06 27.63
N ARG A 126 9.47 41.53 28.67
CA ARG A 126 8.91 42.31 29.80
C ARG A 126 9.68 42.13 31.11
N GLY A 127 10.62 41.18 31.17
CA GLY A 127 11.53 40.99 32.30
C GLY A 127 12.90 41.56 31.95
#